data_AF-A0AAV4A6W5-F1
#
_entry.id   AF-A0AAV4A6W5-F1
#
_cell.length_a   1.000
_cell.length_b   1.000
_cell.length_c   1.000
_cell.angle_alpha   90.00
_cell.angle_beta   90.00
_cell.angle_gamma   90.00
#
_symmetry.space_group_name_H-M   'P 1'
#
loop_
_entity.id
_entity.type
_entity.pdbx_description
1 polymer ?
#
loop_
_entity_poly.entity_id
_entity_poly.type
_entity_poly.pdbx_seq_one_letter_code
_entity_poly.pdbx_strand_id
1 'polypeptide(L)'
;MAGRKLTILPLIRKIELIEAVESGKKQKIAAKEFQIPANSVSTIMKRKDHYREQFYSGQVDVNKQHARLANHDDVEAGLLRWLLPLLKNFVGKNG
;
A
#
# COMPACT_ATOMS: atom_id res chain seq x y z
N MET A 1 11.59 -2.95 27.29
CA MET A 1 10.26 -2.79 26.65
C MET A 1 10.38 -3.21 25.19
N ALA A 2 9.90 -4.40 24.81
CA ALA A 2 9.88 -4.78 23.40
C ALA A 2 8.89 -3.84 22.66
N GLY A 3 9.36 -3.16 21.62
CA GLY A 3 8.53 -2.24 20.82
C GLY A 3 7.34 -2.96 20.20
N ARG A 4 6.20 -2.28 20.07
CA ARG A 4 4.99 -2.82 19.43
C ARG A 4 5.30 -3.17 17.96
N LYS A 5 5.21 -4.44 17.58
CA LYS A 5 5.26 -4.86 16.17
C LYS A 5 4.05 -4.31 15.43
N LEU A 6 4.27 -3.44 14.46
CA LEU A 6 3.21 -2.90 13.58
C LEU A 6 2.98 -3.88 12.43
N THR A 7 1.80 -4.52 12.41
CA THR A 7 1.36 -5.30 11.25
C THR A 7 0.85 -4.34 10.19
N ILE A 8 1.56 -4.25 9.08
CA ILE A 8 1.20 -3.35 7.97
C ILE A 8 0.44 -4.16 6.92
N LEU A 9 -0.77 -3.70 6.62
CA LEU A 9 -1.65 -4.35 5.66
C LEU A 9 -1.48 -3.68 4.28
N PRO A 10 -1.27 -4.43 3.18
CA PRO A 10 -1.26 -3.90 1.81
C PRO A 10 -2.55 -3.16 1.46
N LEU A 11 -2.48 -2.27 0.46
CA LEU A 11 -3.64 -1.50 0.03
C LEU A 11 -4.80 -2.40 -0.42
N ILE A 12 -4.53 -3.42 -1.23
CA ILE A 12 -5.56 -4.38 -1.69
C ILE A 12 -6.30 -5.03 -0.52
N ARG A 13 -5.56 -5.48 0.50
CA ARG A 13 -6.12 -6.12 1.69
C ARG A 13 -6.92 -5.13 2.56
N LYS A 14 -6.57 -3.84 2.56
CA LYS A 14 -7.39 -2.80 3.22
C LYS A 14 -8.73 -2.61 2.50
N ILE A 15 -8.74 -2.63 1.17
CA ILE A 15 -9.97 -2.53 0.37
C ILE A 15 -10.87 -3.74 0.62
N GLU A 16 -10.33 -4.97 0.54
CA GLU A 16 -11.07 -6.20 0.87
C GLU A 16 -11.71 -6.13 2.27
N LEU A 17 -10.97 -5.60 3.25
CA LEU A 17 -11.47 -5.42 4.62
C LEU A 17 -12.63 -4.42 4.66
N ILE A 18 -12.53 -3.31 3.93
CA ILE A 18 -13.57 -2.28 3.87
C ILE A 18 -14.84 -2.88 3.27
N GLU A 19 -14.73 -3.59 2.15
CA GLU A 19 -15.85 -4.25 1.48
C GLU A 19 -16.50 -5.31 2.37
N ALA A 20 -15.69 -6.12 3.07
CA ALA A 20 -16.21 -7.10 4.02
C ALA A 20 -17.01 -6.43 5.15
N VAL A 21 -16.53 -5.33 5.72
CA VAL A 21 -17.24 -4.63 6.79
C VAL A 21 -18.50 -3.93 6.28
N GLU A 22 -18.46 -3.31 5.11
CA GLU A 22 -19.62 -2.62 4.51
C GLU A 22 -20.71 -3.59 4.03
N SER A 23 -20.34 -4.81 3.61
CA SER A 23 -21.28 -5.91 3.33
C SER A 23 -21.95 -6.50 4.59
N GLY A 24 -21.66 -5.95 5.77
CA GLY A 24 -22.29 -6.32 7.03
C GLY A 24 -21.45 -7.23 7.94
N LYS A 25 -20.21 -7.58 7.56
CA LYS A 25 -19.31 -8.37 8.44
C LYS A 25 -18.95 -7.53 9.66
N LYS A 26 -19.11 -8.11 10.86
CA LYS A 26 -18.71 -7.45 12.12
C LYS A 26 -17.20 -7.20 12.12
N GLN A 27 -16.80 -5.99 12.50
CA GLN A 27 -15.38 -5.57 12.57
C GLN A 27 -14.50 -6.53 13.41
N LYS A 28 -15.03 -7.10 14.50
CA LYS A 28 -14.30 -8.08 15.32
C LYS A 28 -13.98 -9.38 14.58
N ILE A 29 -14.86 -9.80 13.67
CA ILE A 29 -14.67 -11.00 12.85
C ILE A 29 -13.64 -10.69 11.76
N ALA A 30 -13.81 -9.56 11.06
CA ALA A 30 -12.86 -9.09 10.07
C ALA A 30 -11.45 -8.91 10.66
N ALA A 31 -11.31 -8.38 11.88
CA ALA A 31 -10.03 -8.27 12.57
C ALA A 31 -9.28 -9.61 12.66
N LYS A 32 -9.99 -10.69 12.98
CA LYS A 32 -9.42 -12.04 13.08
C LYS A 32 -9.02 -12.60 11.71
N GLU A 33 -9.90 -12.46 10.73
CA GLU A 33 -9.70 -12.94 9.36
C GLU A 33 -8.48 -12.30 8.69
N PHE A 34 -8.33 -10.98 8.87
CA PHE A 34 -7.21 -10.21 8.34
C PHE A 34 -5.98 -10.20 9.28
N GLN A 35 -6.04 -10.92 10.40
CA GLN A 35 -4.97 -11.02 11.41
C GLN A 35 -4.43 -9.65 11.88
N ILE A 36 -5.32 -8.67 12.05
CA ILE A 36 -4.96 -7.33 12.53
C ILE A 36 -5.69 -6.98 13.83
N PRO A 37 -5.09 -6.10 14.67
CA PRO A 37 -5.76 -5.60 15.86
C PRO A 37 -7.04 -4.84 15.55
N ALA A 38 -8.04 -4.89 16.44
CA ALA A 38 -9.32 -4.21 16.26
C ALA A 38 -9.20 -2.68 16.12
N ASN A 39 -8.20 -2.07 16.77
CA ASN A 39 -7.94 -0.63 16.63
C ASN A 39 -7.41 -0.26 15.22
N SER A 40 -6.70 -1.18 14.56
CA SER A 40 -6.30 -1.02 13.16
C SER A 40 -7.51 -1.07 12.22
N VAL A 41 -8.45 -2.00 12.44
CA VAL A 41 -9.71 -2.07 11.68
C VAL A 41 -10.47 -0.74 11.75
N SER A 42 -10.62 -0.20 12.96
CA SER A 42 -11.31 1.09 13.18
C SER A 42 -10.62 2.23 12.44
N THR A 43 -9.28 2.29 12.49
CA THR A 43 -8.50 3.31 11.78
C THR A 43 -8.61 3.15 10.26
N ILE A 44 -8.63 1.92 9.76
CA ILE A 44 -8.79 1.64 8.34
C ILE A 44 -10.17 2.11 7.86
N MET A 45 -11.23 1.75 8.58
CA MET A 45 -12.60 2.18 8.25
C MET A 45 -12.78 3.69 8.28
N LYS A 46 -12.12 4.41 9.21
CA LYS A 46 -12.13 5.88 9.26
C LYS A 46 -11.48 6.53 8.03
N ARG A 47 -10.49 5.87 7.43
CA ARG A 47 -9.75 6.37 6.25
C ARG A 47 -10.18 5.69 4.95
N LYS A 48 -11.36 5.08 4.92
CA LYS A 48 -11.82 4.25 3.80
C LYS A 48 -11.82 4.99 2.46
N ASP A 49 -12.25 6.25 2.44
CA ASP A 49 -12.38 7.03 1.22
C ASP A 49 -11.00 7.33 0.63
N HIS A 50 -10.04 7.68 1.48
CA HIS A 50 -8.64 7.86 1.08
C HIS A 50 -8.00 6.60 0.49
N TYR A 51 -8.29 5.42 1.04
CA TYR A 51 -7.79 4.17 0.45
C TYR A 51 -8.44 3.86 -0.88
N ARG A 52 -9.73 4.15 -1.04
CA ARG A 52 -10.45 4.02 -2.31
C ARG A 52 -9.87 4.94 -3.38
N GLU A 53 -9.65 6.21 -3.05
CA GLU A 53 -9.02 7.17 -3.96
C GLU A 53 -7.64 6.69 -4.43
N GLN A 54 -6.80 6.20 -3.51
CA GLN A 54 -5.50 5.63 -3.86
C GLN A 54 -5.61 4.38 -4.74
N PHE A 55 -6.61 3.55 -4.49
CA PHE A 55 -6.83 2.33 -5.28
C PHE A 55 -7.30 2.67 -6.71
N TYR A 56 -8.23 3.62 -6.85
CA TYR A 56 -8.76 4.05 -8.16
C TYR A 56 -7.78 4.93 -8.94
N SER A 57 -6.91 5.70 -8.27
CA SER A 57 -5.92 6.53 -8.97
C SER A 57 -4.86 5.71 -9.71
N GLY A 58 -4.65 4.45 -9.29
CA GLY A 58 -3.65 3.55 -9.87
C GLY A 58 -2.20 4.01 -9.68
N GLN A 59 -1.98 5.09 -8.93
CA GLN A 59 -0.65 5.68 -8.70
C GLN A 59 0.19 4.89 -7.68
N VAL A 60 -0.42 3.92 -6.99
CA VAL A 60 0.22 3.15 -5.93
C VAL A 60 0.17 1.66 -6.27
N ASP A 61 1.30 0.98 -6.06
CA ASP A 61 1.33 -0.48 -6.11
C ASP A 61 0.45 -1.07 -4.99
N VAL A 62 -0.68 -1.65 -5.39
CA VAL A 62 -1.71 -2.17 -4.49
C VAL A 62 -1.22 -3.33 -3.60
N ASN A 63 -0.14 -4.00 -4.02
CA ASN A 63 0.45 -5.13 -3.30
C ASN A 63 1.50 -4.67 -2.27
N LYS A 64 1.98 -3.43 -2.35
CA LYS A 64 2.95 -2.92 -1.38
C LYS A 64 2.28 -2.58 -0.05
N GLN A 65 2.97 -2.93 1.02
CA GLN A 65 2.59 -2.61 2.40
C GLN A 65 2.67 -1.09 2.66
N HIS A 66 3.55 -0.38 1.96
CA HIS A 66 3.72 1.06 2.05
C HIS A 66 3.42 1.74 0.73
N ALA A 67 2.46 2.67 0.76
CA ALA A 67 2.36 3.74 -0.22
C ALA A 67 3.44 4.78 0.12
N ARG A 68 4.71 4.50 -0.18
CA ARG A 68 5.71 5.57 -0.23
C ARG A 68 5.51 6.28 -1.55
N LEU A 69 4.90 7.46 -1.47
CA LEU A 69 4.97 8.45 -2.52
C LEU A 69 6.37 9.08 -2.48
N ALA A 70 6.92 9.49 -3.61
CA ALA A 70 8.17 10.23 -3.60
C ALA A 70 7.94 11.57 -2.89
N ASN A 71 8.90 12.03 -2.10
CA ASN A 71 8.83 13.37 -1.52
C ASN A 71 8.97 14.46 -2.60
N HIS A 72 9.62 14.11 -3.72
CA HIS A 72 9.86 14.97 -4.88
C HIS A 72 9.67 14.13 -6.15
N ASP A 73 8.42 13.96 -6.58
CA ASP A 73 8.06 13.16 -7.76
C ASP A 73 8.82 13.63 -9.02
N ASP A 74 9.05 14.94 -9.15
CA ASP A 74 9.78 15.57 -10.25
C ASP A 74 11.27 15.19 -10.26
N VAL A 75 11.92 15.22 -9.09
CA VAL A 75 13.33 14.85 -8.94
C VAL A 75 13.52 13.36 -9.17
N GLU A 76 12.68 12.50 -8.58
CA GLU A 76 12.75 11.06 -8.81
C GLU A 76 12.48 10.71 -10.27
N ALA A 77 11.49 11.35 -10.91
CA ALA A 77 11.24 11.18 -12.34
C ALA A 77 12.43 11.62 -13.21
N GLY A 78 13.07 12.74 -12.88
CA GLY A 78 14.28 13.21 -13.54
C GLY A 78 15.44 12.22 -13.42
N LEU A 79 15.65 11.68 -12.22
CA LEU A 79 16.68 10.67 -11.95
C LEU A 79 16.42 9.38 -12.73
N LEU A 80 15.18 8.88 -12.76
CA LEU A 80 14.80 7.69 -13.51
C LEU A 80 15.01 7.87 -15.01
N ARG A 81 14.65 9.04 -15.56
CA ARG A 81 14.91 9.37 -16.98
C ARG A 81 16.39 9.32 -17.33
N TRP A 82 17.25 9.77 -16.42
CA TRP A 82 18.70 9.73 -16.62
C TRP A 82 19.28 8.29 -16.47
N LEU A 83 18.82 7.54 -15.47
CA LEU A 83 19.38 6.24 -15.12
C LEU A 83 18.91 5.09 -16.04
N LEU A 84 17.64 5.08 -16.46
CA LEU A 84 17.06 3.96 -17.24
C LEU A 84 17.80 3.68 -18.56
N PRO A 85 18.20 4.67 -19.37
CA PRO A 85 19.00 4.42 -20.58
C PRO A 85 20.38 3.80 -20.26
N LEU A 86 21.04 4.26 -19.19
CA LEU A 86 22.34 3.75 -18.77
C LEU A 86 22.27 2.27 -18.36
N LEU A 87 21.22 1.89 -17.64
CA LEU A 87 20.99 0.50 -17.23
C LEU A 87 20.70 -0.42 -18.43
N LYS A 88 19.92 0.04 -19.43
CA LYS A 88 19.67 -0.73 -20.66
C LYS A 88 20.97 -1.04 -21.41
N ASN A 89 21.87 -0.07 -21.47
CA ASN A 89 23.18 -0.23 -22.11
C ASN A 89 24.15 -1.13 -21.31
N PHE A 90 23.91 -1.30 -20.01
CA PHE A 90 24.72 -2.16 -19.14
C PHE A 90 24.29 -3.63 -19.23
N VAL A 91 22.99 -3.90 -19.33
CA VAL A 91 22.45 -5.27 -19.46
C VAL A 91 22.72 -5.86 -20.85
N GLY A 92 22.76 -5.04 -21.90
CA GLY A 92 23.04 -5.47 -23.28
C GLY A 92 24.50 -5.86 -23.60
N LYS A 93 25.43 -5.79 -22.63
CA LYS A 93 26.85 -6.15 -22.82
C LYS A 93 27.27 -7.49 -22.20
N ASN A 94 26.36 -8.20 -21.53
CA ASN A 94 26.62 -9.51 -20.92
C ASN A 94 25.94 -10.66 -21.69
N GLY A 95 25.72 -10.50 -22.99
CA GLY A 95 25.24 -11.55 -23.90
C GLY A 95 26.30 -11.90 -24.93
#